data_AF-A0A519W3I7-F1
#
_entry.id   AF-A0A519W3I7-F1
#
_cell.length_a   1.000
_cell.length_b   1.000
_cell.length_c   1.000
_cell.angle_alpha   90.00
_cell.angle_beta   90.00
_cell.angle_gamma   90.00
#
_symmetry.space_group_name_H-M   'P 1'
#
loop_
_entity.id
_entity.type
_entity.pdbx_description
1 polymer ?
#
loop_
_entity_poly.entity_id
_entity_poly.type
_entity_poly.pdbx_seq_one_letter_code
_entity_poly.pdbx_strand_id
1 'polypeptide(L)'
;MKKIVILTLIVSQAISLSLFSQTMTMKIDSIVSAYTNIQEFNGSVLVAKKGEILLSKGYGYADQATKRLNTETTIFGIASVTKTFTSAMVLKLVEKKQLSLNDKLSKFYPGYRFGNIISIGQLLSHTSGIDDRAIAESKEKFDRTALSREQILLEELNRSELSSKPGTVFNYSNRGYYLLGNIISMITKMSYEQAIRKYIFTPFGLKNSGFDFAGLKEVDRARGYWAEKGKDYSKETPLMDSAGTYAAGAIYSNVLDLYKWHNILQNYKFISKETLESAYYP
;
A
#
# COMPACT_ATOMS: atom_id res chain seq x y z
N MET A 1 -42.37 18.87 -31.97
CA MET A 1 -42.60 19.03 -30.51
C MET A 1 -41.91 17.96 -29.68
N LYS A 2 -42.17 16.64 -29.87
CA LYS A 2 -41.53 15.57 -29.06
C LYS A 2 -39.98 15.59 -29.01
N LYS A 3 -39.31 15.86 -30.14
CA LYS A 3 -37.83 15.95 -30.18
C LYS A 3 -37.25 17.15 -29.40
N ILE A 4 -37.97 18.28 -29.37
CA ILE A 4 -37.55 19.49 -28.65
C ILE A 4 -37.68 19.28 -27.15
N VAL A 5 -38.77 18.63 -26.70
CA VAL A 5 -39.02 18.29 -25.29
C VAL A 5 -37.97 17.30 -24.76
N ILE A 6 -37.59 16.30 -25.55
CA ILE A 6 -36.53 15.34 -25.17
C ILE A 6 -35.18 16.05 -25.03
N LEU A 7 -34.84 16.97 -25.94
CA LEU A 7 -33.59 17.72 -25.89
C LEU A 7 -33.55 18.65 -24.66
N THR A 8 -34.66 19.33 -24.32
CA THR A 8 -34.73 20.17 -23.12
C THR A 8 -34.63 19.36 -21.84
N LEU A 9 -35.24 18.18 -21.78
CA LEU A 9 -35.15 17.29 -20.63
C LEU A 9 -33.70 16.81 -20.40
N ILE A 10 -33.00 16.42 -21.47
CA ILE A 10 -31.59 15.98 -21.40
C ILE A 10 -30.69 17.12 -20.93
N VAL A 11 -30.88 18.33 -21.46
CA VAL A 11 -30.10 19.52 -21.06
C VAL A 11 -30.36 19.87 -19.59
N SER A 12 -31.62 19.83 -19.13
CA SER A 12 -31.95 20.11 -17.74
C SER A 12 -31.34 19.09 -16.76
N GLN A 13 -31.37 17.79 -17.10
CA GLN A 13 -30.75 16.74 -16.29
C GLN A 13 -29.23 16.88 -16.25
N ALA A 14 -28.59 17.21 -17.37
CA ALA A 14 -27.15 17.48 -17.42
C ALA A 14 -26.77 18.66 -16.51
N ILE A 15 -27.53 19.77 -16.56
CA ILE A 15 -27.30 20.95 -15.71
C ILE A 15 -27.47 20.61 -14.22
N SER A 16 -28.51 19.87 -13.83
CA SER A 16 -28.73 19.48 -12.44
C SER A 16 -27.64 18.55 -11.90
N LEU A 17 -27.13 17.61 -12.71
CA LEU A 17 -26.02 16.72 -12.33
C LEU A 17 -24.71 17.51 -12.16
N SER A 18 -24.41 18.45 -13.06
CA SER A 18 -23.24 19.31 -12.96
C SER A 18 -23.27 20.17 -11.69
N LEU A 19 -24.42 20.79 -11.37
CA LEU A 19 -24.58 21.58 -10.14
C LEU A 19 -24.44 20.75 -8.87
N PHE A 20 -25.01 19.52 -8.84
CA PHE A 20 -24.88 18.62 -7.70
C PHE A 20 -23.43 18.14 -7.49
N SER A 21 -22.74 17.77 -8.57
CA SER A 21 -21.32 17.37 -8.50
C SER A 21 -20.45 18.52 -8.01
N GLN A 22 -20.65 19.73 -8.54
CA GLN A 22 -19.94 20.94 -8.10
C GLN A 22 -20.19 21.23 -6.62
N THR A 23 -21.43 21.04 -6.15
CA THR A 23 -21.79 21.19 -4.73
C THR A 23 -21.08 20.16 -3.84
N MET A 24 -20.96 18.91 -4.28
CA MET A 24 -20.24 17.88 -3.53
C MET A 24 -18.73 18.15 -3.50
N THR A 25 -18.12 18.49 -4.63
CA THR A 25 -16.70 18.87 -4.72
C THR A 25 -16.38 20.01 -3.76
N MET A 26 -17.19 21.07 -3.73
CA MET A 26 -17.00 22.20 -2.81
C MET A 26 -17.10 21.78 -1.34
N LYS A 27 -18.03 20.87 -0.99
CA LYS A 27 -18.15 20.35 0.38
C LYS A 27 -16.93 19.53 0.80
N ILE A 28 -16.45 18.64 -0.07
CA ILE A 28 -15.24 17.84 0.20
C ILE A 28 -14.03 18.77 0.35
N ASP A 29 -13.85 19.71 -0.57
CA ASP A 29 -12.75 20.68 -0.51
C ASP A 29 -12.80 21.50 0.78
N SER A 30 -13.98 22.01 1.15
CA SER A 30 -14.17 22.78 2.38
C SER A 30 -13.80 21.99 3.64
N ILE A 31 -14.13 20.69 3.71
CA ILE A 31 -13.75 19.84 4.84
C ILE A 31 -12.23 19.69 4.89
N VAL A 32 -11.59 19.28 3.80
CA VAL A 32 -10.14 19.06 3.79
C VAL A 32 -9.39 20.37 4.07
N SER A 33 -9.83 21.48 3.48
CA SER A 33 -9.30 22.81 3.77
C SER A 33 -9.45 23.20 5.25
N ALA A 34 -10.56 22.86 5.91
CA ALA A 34 -10.73 23.12 7.33
C ALA A 34 -9.67 22.38 8.17
N TYR A 35 -9.43 21.09 7.89
CA TYR A 35 -8.37 20.31 8.56
C TYR A 35 -6.96 20.86 8.26
N THR A 36 -6.71 21.32 7.02
CA THR A 36 -5.44 21.98 6.69
C THR A 36 -5.26 23.30 7.41
N ASN A 37 -6.31 24.11 7.56
CA ASN A 37 -6.25 25.40 8.25
C ASN A 37 -5.94 25.26 9.75
N ILE A 38 -6.41 24.18 10.39
CA ILE A 38 -6.07 23.86 11.77
C ILE A 38 -4.80 23.00 11.90
N GLN A 39 -4.05 22.82 10.80
CA GLN A 39 -2.80 22.05 10.73
C GLN A 39 -2.92 20.57 11.10
N GLU A 40 -4.12 20.00 11.01
CA GLU A 40 -4.40 18.57 11.22
C GLU A 40 -4.31 17.76 9.91
N PHE A 41 -4.09 18.42 8.76
CA PHE A 41 -3.86 17.75 7.48
C PHE A 41 -2.88 18.50 6.57
N ASN A 42 -1.87 17.79 6.07
CA ASN A 42 -0.94 18.24 5.03
C ASN A 42 -0.68 17.08 4.06
N GLY A 43 -1.01 17.24 2.78
CA GLY A 43 -0.86 16.16 1.80
C GLY A 43 -1.75 16.32 0.57
N SER A 44 -2.03 15.20 -0.11
CA SER A 44 -2.85 15.18 -1.32
C SER A 44 -4.07 14.29 -1.15
N VAL A 45 -5.20 14.73 -1.70
CA VAL A 45 -6.48 14.01 -1.62
C VAL A 45 -7.05 13.80 -3.01
N LEU A 46 -7.49 12.57 -3.27
CA LEU A 46 -8.33 12.23 -4.41
C LEU A 46 -9.59 11.53 -3.90
N VAL A 47 -10.76 12.03 -4.32
CA VAL A 47 -12.05 11.40 -4.06
C VAL A 47 -12.73 11.12 -5.39
N ALA A 48 -13.15 9.87 -5.56
CA ALA A 48 -13.90 9.45 -6.73
C ALA A 48 -15.19 8.74 -6.33
N LYS A 49 -16.22 8.85 -7.17
CA LYS A 49 -17.51 8.19 -6.98
C LYS A 49 -17.95 7.61 -8.32
N LYS A 50 -18.19 6.29 -8.35
CA LYS A 50 -18.61 5.56 -9.56
C LYS A 50 -17.70 5.81 -10.77
N GLY A 51 -16.38 5.87 -10.55
CA GLY A 51 -15.37 6.10 -11.59
C GLY A 51 -15.12 7.57 -11.95
N GLU A 52 -15.95 8.49 -11.49
CA GLU A 52 -15.76 9.93 -11.69
C GLU A 52 -14.95 10.54 -10.55
N ILE A 53 -13.89 11.28 -10.88
CA ILE A 53 -13.09 12.02 -9.89
C ILE A 53 -13.88 13.27 -9.50
N LEU A 54 -14.26 13.35 -8.22
CA LEU A 54 -14.94 14.51 -7.62
C LEU A 54 -13.96 15.54 -7.09
N LEU A 55 -12.78 15.10 -6.64
CA LEU A 55 -11.70 15.94 -6.13
C LEU A 55 -10.36 15.27 -6.43
N SER A 56 -9.36 16.04 -6.84
CA SER A 56 -7.96 15.63 -6.93
C SER A 56 -7.10 16.86 -6.71
N LYS A 57 -6.59 17.06 -5.49
CA LYS A 57 -5.99 18.32 -5.06
C LYS A 57 -4.95 18.11 -3.96
N GLY A 58 -3.91 18.95 -3.96
CA GLY A 58 -2.94 19.06 -2.87
C GLY A 58 -3.32 20.14 -1.85
N TYR A 59 -2.96 19.92 -0.60
CA TYR A 59 -3.23 20.77 0.54
C TYR A 59 -1.97 20.94 1.38
N GLY A 60 -1.70 22.16 1.83
CA GLY A 60 -0.47 22.48 2.57
C GLY A 60 0.78 22.38 1.70
N TYR A 61 1.91 22.10 2.34
CA TYR A 61 3.23 22.14 1.73
C TYR A 61 3.83 20.73 1.60
N ALA A 62 4.30 20.42 0.39
CA ALA A 62 5.19 19.28 0.13
C ALA A 62 6.58 19.52 0.73
N ASP A 63 6.97 20.79 0.83
CA ASP A 63 8.17 21.24 1.52
C ASP A 63 7.91 22.61 2.16
N GLN A 64 7.83 22.61 3.49
CA GLN A 64 7.59 23.78 4.33
C GLN A 64 8.72 24.82 4.22
N ALA A 65 9.97 24.39 4.09
CA ALA A 65 11.13 25.29 4.09
C ALA A 65 11.19 26.11 2.79
N THR A 66 10.88 25.46 1.66
CA THR A 66 10.83 26.13 0.35
C THR A 66 9.43 26.67 0.00
N LYS A 67 8.43 26.44 0.87
CA LYS A 67 7.00 26.74 0.64
C LYS A 67 6.45 26.10 -0.64
N ARG A 68 7.02 24.96 -1.06
CA ARG A 68 6.50 24.21 -2.21
C ARG A 68 5.19 23.54 -1.80
N LEU A 69 4.11 23.85 -2.51
CA LEU A 69 2.79 23.31 -2.24
C LEU A 69 2.69 21.84 -2.62
N ASN A 70 1.85 21.10 -1.90
CA ASN A 70 1.38 19.81 -2.37
C ASN A 70 0.51 19.97 -3.62
N THR A 71 0.55 18.96 -4.48
CA THR A 71 -0.31 18.79 -5.66
C THR A 71 -0.73 17.33 -5.76
N GLU A 72 -1.75 17.01 -6.54
CA GLU A 72 -2.17 15.63 -6.82
C GLU A 72 -1.07 14.75 -7.43
N THR A 73 -0.01 15.35 -7.99
CA THR A 73 1.15 14.64 -8.53
C THR A 73 2.27 14.42 -7.52
N THR A 74 2.21 15.05 -6.35
CA THR A 74 3.26 14.96 -5.32
C THR A 74 3.45 13.51 -4.88
N ILE A 75 4.70 13.04 -4.84
CA ILE A 75 5.02 11.65 -4.49
C ILE A 75 5.27 11.51 -2.98
N PHE A 76 4.68 10.48 -2.39
CA PHE A 76 4.82 10.13 -0.98
C PHE A 76 5.29 8.68 -0.84
N GLY A 77 6.07 8.37 0.18
CA GLY A 77 6.19 6.99 0.65
C GLY A 77 4.83 6.52 1.19
N ILE A 78 4.24 5.47 0.62
CA ILE A 78 2.86 5.07 0.94
C ILE A 78 2.77 4.03 2.06
N ALA A 79 3.91 3.65 2.64
CA ALA A 79 4.02 2.71 3.75
C ALA A 79 3.13 1.47 3.50
N SER A 80 2.30 1.09 4.48
CA SER A 80 1.49 -0.13 4.48
C SER A 80 0.49 -0.25 3.33
N VAL A 81 0.19 0.82 2.57
CA VAL A 81 -0.58 0.69 1.32
C VAL A 81 0.14 -0.22 0.32
N THR A 82 1.47 -0.32 0.42
CA THR A 82 2.32 -1.30 -0.29
C THR A 82 1.75 -2.72 -0.22
N LYS A 83 1.17 -3.12 0.92
CA LYS A 83 0.62 -4.46 1.13
C LYS A 83 -0.46 -4.81 0.12
N THR A 84 -1.23 -3.84 -0.37
CA THR A 84 -2.24 -4.09 -1.40
C THR A 84 -1.63 -4.61 -2.71
N PHE A 85 -0.44 -4.11 -3.08
CA PHE A 85 0.32 -4.58 -4.25
C PHE A 85 0.90 -5.97 -4.00
N THR A 86 1.49 -6.20 -2.83
CA THR A 86 2.02 -7.50 -2.41
C THR A 86 0.93 -8.57 -2.43
N SER A 87 -0.21 -8.31 -1.79
CA SER A 87 -1.35 -9.24 -1.72
C SER A 87 -1.90 -9.55 -3.10
N ALA A 88 -2.09 -8.54 -3.95
CA ALA A 88 -2.55 -8.76 -5.31
C ALA A 88 -1.55 -9.63 -6.09
N MET A 89 -0.24 -9.42 -5.94
CA MET A 89 0.78 -10.23 -6.61
C MET A 89 0.77 -11.69 -6.11
N VAL A 90 0.63 -11.91 -4.79
CA VAL A 90 0.46 -13.26 -4.22
C VAL A 90 -0.78 -13.94 -4.80
N LEU A 91 -1.92 -13.26 -4.80
CA LEU A 91 -3.16 -13.78 -5.38
C LEU A 91 -3.02 -14.05 -6.89
N LYS A 92 -2.25 -13.24 -7.61
CA LYS A 92 -1.96 -13.50 -9.02
C LYS A 92 -1.19 -14.81 -9.23
N LEU A 93 -0.26 -15.13 -8.34
CA LEU A 93 0.46 -16.41 -8.35
C LEU A 93 -0.47 -17.57 -7.99
N VAL A 94 -1.45 -17.34 -7.12
CA VAL A 94 -2.51 -18.32 -6.80
C VAL A 94 -3.38 -18.62 -8.02
N GLU A 95 -3.86 -17.61 -8.74
CA GLU A 95 -4.62 -17.81 -10.00
C GLU A 95 -3.84 -18.63 -11.03
N LYS A 96 -2.53 -18.38 -11.12
CA LYS A 96 -1.62 -19.10 -12.01
C LYS A 96 -1.29 -20.50 -11.52
N LYS A 97 -1.85 -20.95 -10.38
CA LYS A 97 -1.58 -22.24 -9.73
C LYS A 97 -0.10 -22.44 -9.38
N GLN A 98 0.66 -21.34 -9.27
CA GLN A 98 2.07 -21.36 -8.86
C GLN A 98 2.22 -21.29 -7.34
N LEU A 99 1.15 -20.94 -6.65
CA LEU A 99 1.04 -20.82 -5.20
C LEU A 99 -0.36 -21.28 -4.78
N SER A 100 -0.51 -21.77 -3.56
CA SER A 100 -1.81 -21.99 -2.93
C SER A 100 -1.91 -21.21 -1.63
N LEU A 101 -3.08 -20.67 -1.30
CA LEU A 101 -3.32 -20.06 0.02
C LEU A 101 -3.15 -21.07 1.17
N ASN A 102 -3.32 -22.36 0.87
CA ASN A 102 -3.13 -23.46 1.82
C ASN A 102 -1.70 -24.01 1.85
N ASP A 103 -0.80 -23.54 0.97
CA ASP A 103 0.60 -23.94 1.03
C ASP A 103 1.15 -23.59 2.42
N LYS A 104 1.87 -24.55 3.00
CA LYS A 104 2.57 -24.34 4.26
C LYS A 104 3.84 -23.55 4.02
N LEU A 105 4.19 -22.70 4.98
CA LEU A 105 5.36 -21.85 4.89
C LEU A 105 6.66 -22.65 4.79
N SER A 106 6.70 -23.88 5.33
CA SER A 106 7.82 -24.83 5.21
C SER A 106 8.18 -25.20 3.77
N LYS A 107 7.24 -25.08 2.82
CA LYS A 107 7.51 -25.25 1.38
C LYS A 107 8.55 -24.26 0.86
N PHE A 108 8.59 -23.06 1.43
CA PHE A 108 9.49 -21.97 1.05
C PHE A 108 10.62 -21.76 2.08
N TYR A 109 10.34 -22.10 3.34
CA TYR A 109 11.26 -21.94 4.47
C TYR A 109 11.35 -23.23 5.29
N PRO A 110 12.02 -24.27 4.78
CA PRO A 110 12.10 -25.56 5.46
C PRO A 110 12.81 -25.49 6.82
N GLY A 111 13.66 -24.48 7.04
CA GLY A 111 14.36 -24.24 8.32
C GLY A 111 13.56 -23.44 9.35
N TYR A 112 12.33 -23.01 9.06
CA TYR A 112 11.52 -22.25 10.01
C TYR A 112 10.70 -23.19 10.91
N ARG A 113 10.88 -23.10 12.23
CA ARG A 113 10.29 -24.05 13.21
C ARG A 113 8.77 -24.12 13.20
N PHE A 114 8.08 -23.03 12.86
CA PHE A 114 6.62 -22.98 12.72
C PHE A 114 6.13 -23.11 11.28
N GLY A 115 7.04 -23.39 10.34
CA GLY A 115 6.74 -23.40 8.90
C GLY A 115 5.63 -24.38 8.50
N ASN A 116 5.50 -25.52 9.20
CA ASN A 116 4.49 -26.54 8.89
C ASN A 116 3.07 -26.18 9.34
N ILE A 117 2.91 -25.23 10.26
CA ILE A 117 1.60 -24.88 10.82
C ILE A 117 1.03 -23.57 10.26
N ILE A 118 1.88 -22.71 9.70
CA ILE A 118 1.48 -21.43 9.08
C ILE A 118 1.23 -21.61 7.58
N SER A 119 0.10 -21.10 7.08
CA SER A 119 -0.20 -21.05 5.65
C SER A 119 0.05 -19.67 5.02
N ILE A 120 0.15 -19.62 3.70
CA ILE A 120 0.23 -18.37 2.92
C ILE A 120 -0.97 -17.46 3.19
N GLY A 121 -2.18 -18.02 3.23
CA GLY A 121 -3.40 -17.28 3.56
C GLY A 121 -3.31 -16.58 4.91
N GLN A 122 -2.74 -17.24 5.92
CA GLN A 122 -2.57 -16.67 7.26
C GLN A 122 -1.53 -15.55 7.32
N LEU A 123 -0.55 -15.52 6.41
CA LEU A 123 0.34 -14.37 6.26
C LEU A 123 -0.41 -13.15 5.69
N LEU A 124 -1.23 -13.38 4.64
CA LEU A 124 -2.01 -12.32 3.99
C LEU A 124 -3.04 -11.69 4.94
N SER A 125 -3.74 -12.52 5.71
CA SER A 125 -4.81 -12.11 6.64
C SER A 125 -4.28 -11.63 8.00
N HIS A 126 -2.96 -11.61 8.20
CA HIS A 126 -2.34 -11.29 9.49
C HIS A 126 -2.81 -12.20 10.64
N THR A 127 -3.12 -13.47 10.36
CA THR A 127 -3.51 -14.45 11.40
C THR A 127 -2.44 -15.53 11.60
N SER A 128 -1.19 -15.28 11.24
CA SER A 128 -0.12 -16.28 11.34
C SER A 128 0.42 -16.49 12.75
N GLY A 129 0.14 -15.56 13.67
CA GLY A 129 0.73 -15.52 15.00
C GLY A 129 2.13 -14.89 15.05
N ILE A 130 2.76 -14.61 13.90
CA ILE A 130 4.03 -13.87 13.82
C ILE A 130 3.81 -12.45 14.34
N ASP A 131 4.60 -12.03 15.33
CA ASP A 131 4.55 -10.67 15.90
C ASP A 131 5.81 -9.90 15.52
N ASP A 132 5.63 -8.67 15.05
CA ASP A 132 6.72 -7.74 14.75
C ASP A 132 7.47 -7.29 16.02
N ARG A 133 6.79 -7.31 17.16
CA ARG A 133 7.34 -6.93 18.48
C ARG A 133 7.96 -8.11 19.22
N ALA A 134 7.81 -9.34 18.71
CA ALA A 134 8.44 -10.49 19.34
C ALA A 134 9.96 -10.30 19.28
N ILE A 135 10.54 -10.22 20.48
CA ILE A 135 11.98 -10.21 20.69
C ILE A 135 12.42 -11.67 20.84
N ALA A 136 13.61 -11.99 20.34
CA ALA A 136 14.21 -13.29 20.56
C ALA A 136 14.28 -13.63 22.05
N GLU A 137 13.83 -14.81 22.45
CA GLU A 137 13.98 -15.27 23.85
C GLU A 137 15.47 -15.48 24.20
N SER A 138 16.28 -15.82 23.20
CA SER A 138 17.74 -15.90 23.34
C SER A 138 18.39 -14.52 23.20
N LYS A 139 19.17 -14.12 24.22
CA LYS A 139 20.04 -12.93 24.19
C LYS A 139 21.30 -13.12 23.34
N GLU A 140 21.54 -14.34 22.84
CA GLU A 140 22.71 -14.65 22.03
C GLU A 140 22.58 -13.94 20.68
N LYS A 141 23.54 -13.06 20.40
CA LYS A 141 23.62 -12.35 19.13
C LYS A 141 24.17 -13.31 18.09
N PHE A 142 23.50 -13.42 16.95
CA PHE A 142 24.06 -14.10 15.78
C PHE A 142 24.80 -13.09 14.90
N ASP A 143 25.85 -13.55 14.21
CA ASP A 143 26.60 -12.72 13.30
C ASP A 143 25.74 -12.37 12.07
N ARG A 144 25.45 -11.09 11.91
CA ARG A 144 24.65 -10.56 10.80
C ARG A 144 25.51 -10.27 9.57
N THR A 145 26.83 -10.17 9.71
CA THR A 145 27.73 -9.66 8.66
C THR A 145 27.85 -10.60 7.46
N ALA A 146 27.64 -11.90 7.68
CA ALA A 146 27.68 -12.93 6.65
C ALA A 146 26.30 -13.35 6.12
N LEU A 147 25.21 -12.78 6.64
CA LEU A 147 23.85 -13.23 6.33
C LEU A 147 23.11 -12.25 5.42
N SER A 148 22.37 -12.79 4.46
CA SER A 148 21.38 -12.03 3.70
C SER A 148 20.25 -11.54 4.61
N ARG A 149 19.53 -10.49 4.20
CA ARG A 149 18.37 -9.95 4.95
C ARG A 149 17.29 -11.02 5.20
N GLU A 150 17.13 -11.94 4.27
CA GLU A 150 16.22 -13.07 4.41
C GLU A 150 16.68 -14.05 5.49
N GLN A 151 17.96 -14.44 5.49
CA GLN A 151 18.51 -15.32 6.52
C GLN A 151 18.45 -14.68 7.91
N ILE A 152 18.73 -13.37 8.00
CA ILE A 152 18.59 -12.60 9.24
C ILE A 152 17.14 -12.67 9.74
N LEU A 153 16.14 -12.45 8.87
CA LEU A 153 14.74 -12.52 9.26
C LEU A 153 14.37 -13.93 9.75
N LEU A 154 14.81 -14.98 9.06
CA LEU A 154 14.50 -16.36 9.46
C LEU A 154 15.13 -16.72 10.80
N GLU A 155 16.36 -16.27 11.05
CA GLU A 155 17.03 -16.47 12.33
C GLU A 155 16.30 -15.74 13.46
N GLU A 156 15.91 -14.48 13.25
CA GLU A 156 15.09 -13.71 14.20
C GLU A 156 13.75 -14.42 14.48
N LEU A 157 13.05 -14.89 13.44
CA LEU A 157 11.78 -15.60 13.58
C LEU A 157 11.92 -16.94 14.29
N ASN A 158 13.01 -17.69 14.06
CA ASN A 158 13.26 -18.96 14.74
C ASN A 158 13.55 -18.78 16.23
N ARG A 159 14.03 -17.60 16.65
CA ARG A 159 14.27 -17.26 18.06
C ARG A 159 13.06 -16.61 18.75
N SER A 160 11.99 -16.33 18.02
CA SER A 160 10.77 -15.69 18.53
C SER A 160 9.58 -16.64 18.57
N GLU A 161 8.84 -16.63 19.68
CA GLU A 161 7.58 -17.37 19.80
C GLU A 161 6.45 -16.74 18.97
N LEU A 162 5.44 -17.55 18.63
CA LEU A 162 4.20 -17.02 18.09
C LEU A 162 3.38 -16.36 19.20
N SER A 163 2.81 -15.19 18.92
CA SER A 163 1.90 -14.48 19.84
C SER A 163 0.55 -15.18 20.03
N SER A 164 0.18 -16.03 19.08
CA SER A 164 -1.09 -16.78 19.07
C SER A 164 -1.00 -17.99 18.15
N LYS A 165 -1.95 -18.91 18.28
CA LYS A 165 -2.07 -20.05 17.36
C LYS A 165 -2.38 -19.54 15.94
N PRO A 166 -1.73 -20.07 14.88
CA PRO A 166 -2.05 -19.68 13.51
C PRO A 166 -3.52 -19.91 13.18
N GLY A 167 -4.17 -18.89 12.62
CA GLY A 167 -5.56 -18.87 12.20
C GLY A 167 -6.55 -18.43 13.27
N THR A 168 -6.13 -18.13 14.51
CA THR A 168 -7.08 -17.85 15.60
C THR A 168 -7.27 -16.37 15.93
N VAL A 169 -6.23 -15.54 15.75
CA VAL A 169 -6.26 -14.13 16.14
C VAL A 169 -5.62 -13.28 15.04
N PHE A 170 -6.24 -12.15 14.72
CA PHE A 170 -5.62 -11.11 13.90
C PHE A 170 -4.52 -10.41 14.71
N ASN A 171 -3.30 -10.46 14.19
CA ASN A 171 -2.16 -9.71 14.70
C ASN A 171 -1.36 -9.14 13.52
N TYR A 172 -1.47 -7.83 13.34
CA TYR A 172 -0.80 -7.14 12.23
C TYR A 172 0.71 -7.40 12.24
N SER A 173 1.25 -7.87 11.11
CA SER A 173 2.66 -8.22 10.98
C SER A 173 3.23 -7.80 9.63
N ASN A 174 4.24 -6.93 9.69
CA ASN A 174 5.11 -6.59 8.57
C ASN A 174 6.07 -7.72 8.25
N ARG A 175 6.57 -8.45 9.26
CA ARG A 175 7.43 -9.63 9.06
C ARG A 175 6.74 -10.68 8.20
N GLY A 176 5.44 -10.91 8.39
CA GLY A 176 4.65 -11.79 7.52
C GLY A 176 4.63 -11.35 6.06
N TYR A 177 4.48 -10.04 5.80
CA TYR A 177 4.55 -9.50 4.44
C TYR A 177 5.97 -9.50 3.85
N TYR A 178 6.99 -9.44 4.69
CA TYR A 178 8.38 -9.60 4.27
C TYR A 178 8.61 -11.01 3.69
N LEU A 179 8.09 -12.04 4.38
CA LEU A 179 8.10 -13.42 3.89
C LEU A 179 7.34 -13.54 2.55
N LEU A 180 6.15 -12.92 2.44
CA LEU A 180 5.41 -12.92 1.17
C LEU A 180 6.20 -12.29 0.01
N GLY A 181 6.91 -11.19 0.27
CA GLY A 181 7.80 -10.56 -0.73
C GLY A 181 8.90 -11.50 -1.21
N ASN A 182 9.52 -12.22 -0.29
CA ASN A 182 10.55 -13.21 -0.63
C ASN A 182 9.98 -14.41 -1.39
N ILE A 183 8.78 -14.90 -1.03
CA ILE A 183 8.09 -15.96 -1.77
C ILE A 183 7.78 -15.52 -3.21
N ILE A 184 7.32 -14.27 -3.42
CA ILE A 184 7.15 -13.71 -4.76
C ILE A 184 8.48 -13.79 -5.53
N SER A 185 9.59 -13.39 -4.91
CA SER A 185 10.92 -13.44 -5.53
C SER A 185 11.35 -14.87 -5.88
N MET A 186 11.13 -15.83 -4.98
CA MET A 186 11.47 -17.25 -5.17
C MET A 186 10.70 -17.88 -6.34
N ILE A 187 9.40 -17.59 -6.46
CA ILE A 187 8.54 -18.15 -7.51
C ILE A 187 8.82 -17.48 -8.86
N THR A 188 8.98 -16.15 -8.87
CA THR A 188 9.17 -15.39 -10.11
C THR A 188 10.60 -15.38 -10.63
N LYS A 189 11.59 -15.75 -9.79
CA LYS A 189 13.03 -15.62 -10.04
C LYS A 189 13.46 -14.18 -10.35
N MET A 190 12.76 -13.21 -9.77
CA MET A 190 13.02 -11.77 -9.86
C MET A 190 13.15 -11.21 -8.45
N SER A 191 13.76 -10.04 -8.27
CA SER A 191 13.55 -9.31 -7.03
C SER A 191 12.07 -8.93 -6.88
N TYR A 192 11.60 -8.69 -5.66
CA TYR A 192 10.23 -8.24 -5.43
C TYR A 192 9.94 -6.94 -6.19
N GLU A 193 10.88 -5.99 -6.19
CA GLU A 193 10.75 -4.73 -6.91
C GLU A 193 10.64 -4.95 -8.43
N GLN A 194 11.45 -5.86 -8.98
CA GLN A 194 11.39 -6.23 -10.38
C GLN A 194 10.05 -6.90 -10.73
N ALA A 195 9.54 -7.78 -9.87
CA ALA A 195 8.25 -8.44 -10.06
C ALA A 195 7.11 -7.41 -10.04
N ILE A 196 7.05 -6.53 -9.05
CA ILE A 196 6.00 -5.50 -8.96
C ILE A 196 6.09 -4.53 -10.15
N ARG A 197 7.30 -4.10 -10.56
CA ARG A 197 7.48 -3.28 -11.76
C ARG A 197 6.99 -4.00 -13.02
N LYS A 198 7.40 -5.24 -13.23
CA LYS A 198 7.08 -6.03 -14.42
C LYS A 198 5.60 -6.36 -14.54
N TYR A 199 4.96 -6.76 -13.44
CA TYR A 199 3.58 -7.27 -13.46
C TYR A 199 2.53 -6.19 -13.17
N ILE A 200 2.88 -5.11 -12.47
CA ILE A 200 1.92 -4.09 -12.05
C ILE A 200 2.28 -2.72 -12.62
N PHE A 201 3.43 -2.14 -12.30
CA PHE A 201 3.68 -0.73 -12.64
C PHE A 201 3.77 -0.49 -14.14
N THR A 202 4.58 -1.28 -14.85
CA THR A 202 4.81 -1.09 -16.30
C THR A 202 3.56 -1.40 -17.13
N PRO A 203 2.86 -2.54 -16.97
CA PRO A 203 1.70 -2.87 -17.82
C PRO A 203 0.53 -1.90 -17.65
N PHE A 204 0.39 -1.29 -16.48
CA PHE A 204 -0.73 -0.39 -16.18
C PHE A 204 -0.34 1.09 -16.10
N GLY A 205 0.90 1.44 -16.43
CA GLY A 205 1.34 2.84 -16.50
C GLY A 205 1.27 3.59 -15.17
N LEU A 206 1.65 2.94 -14.06
CA LEU A 206 1.83 3.57 -12.75
C LEU A 206 3.22 4.24 -12.69
N LYS A 207 3.36 5.35 -13.43
CA LYS A 207 4.65 6.02 -13.71
C LYS A 207 5.25 6.75 -12.50
N ASN A 208 4.43 7.08 -11.52
CA ASN A 208 4.80 7.77 -10.28
C ASN A 208 4.79 6.80 -9.09
N SER A 209 4.68 5.50 -9.33
CA SER A 209 4.84 4.45 -8.33
C SER A 209 6.17 3.73 -8.49
N GLY A 210 6.84 3.45 -7.38
CA GLY A 210 8.16 2.86 -7.43
C GLY A 210 8.72 2.49 -6.07
N PHE A 211 10.02 2.25 -6.06
CA PHE A 211 10.85 1.93 -4.89
C PHE A 211 12.03 2.87 -4.88
N ASP A 212 12.75 2.94 -3.75
CA ASP A 212 13.82 3.91 -3.51
C ASP A 212 13.27 5.35 -3.46
N PHE A 213 12.40 5.61 -2.48
CA PHE A 213 11.88 6.95 -2.22
C PHE A 213 13.00 7.96 -1.89
N ALA A 214 14.07 7.47 -1.27
CA ALA A 214 15.23 8.26 -0.89
C ALA A 214 16.08 8.72 -2.09
N GLY A 215 16.09 7.94 -3.18
CA GLY A 215 16.73 8.28 -4.45
C GLY A 215 15.93 9.21 -5.37
N LEU A 216 14.66 9.53 -5.05
CA LEU A 216 13.89 10.51 -5.82
C LEU A 216 14.47 11.92 -5.70
N LYS A 217 14.34 12.71 -6.78
CA LYS A 217 14.67 14.14 -6.75
C LYS A 217 13.79 14.82 -5.70
N GLU A 218 14.37 15.74 -4.93
CA GLU A 218 13.66 16.43 -3.85
C GLU A 218 12.43 17.20 -4.35
N VAL A 219 12.48 17.73 -5.58
CA VAL A 219 11.36 18.45 -6.21
C VAL A 219 10.15 17.56 -6.50
N ASP A 220 10.35 16.26 -6.63
CA ASP A 220 9.30 15.30 -7.02
C ASP A 220 8.64 14.64 -5.79
N ARG A 221 9.31 14.60 -4.64
CA ARG A 221 8.81 13.96 -3.41
C ARG A 221 8.40 14.95 -2.33
N ALA A 222 7.47 14.56 -1.46
CA ALA A 222 7.17 15.31 -0.24
C ALA A 222 8.24 15.07 0.85
N ARG A 223 8.44 16.08 1.70
CA ARG A 223 9.15 15.96 2.98
C ARG A 223 8.19 15.53 4.08
N GLY A 224 8.66 14.71 5.01
CA GLY A 224 7.87 14.25 6.15
C GLY A 224 7.95 15.23 7.32
N TYR A 225 6.86 15.38 8.07
CA TYR A 225 6.77 16.26 9.24
C TYR A 225 6.16 15.52 10.41
N TRP A 226 6.59 15.84 11.63
CA TRP A 226 5.94 15.32 12.83
C TRP A 226 4.52 15.88 12.93
N ALA A 227 3.55 15.08 13.36
CA ALA A 227 2.14 15.46 13.49
C ALA A 227 1.54 15.09 14.87
N GLU A 228 2.38 14.82 15.88
CA GLU A 228 1.90 14.51 17.24
C GLU A 228 1.59 15.78 18.05
N LYS A 229 0.48 15.76 18.78
CA LYS A 229 0.05 16.85 19.66
C LYS A 229 1.19 17.27 20.62
N GLY A 230 1.58 18.54 20.54
CA GLY A 230 2.68 19.11 21.34
C GLY A 230 4.05 19.08 20.65
N LYS A 231 4.17 18.55 19.43
CA LYS A 231 5.34 18.70 18.57
C LYS A 231 5.15 19.85 17.58
N ASP A 232 6.24 20.51 17.25
CA ASP A 232 6.27 21.53 16.20
C ASP A 232 6.13 20.87 14.83
N TYR A 233 4.98 21.09 14.17
CA TYR A 233 4.65 20.56 12.84
C TYR A 233 5.50 21.14 11.71
N SER A 234 6.34 22.14 12.00
CA SER A 234 7.38 22.60 11.07
C SER A 234 8.63 21.70 11.09
N LYS A 235 8.78 20.82 12.07
CA LYS A 235 9.96 19.96 12.21
C LYS A 235 9.88 18.77 11.25
N GLU A 236 10.81 18.77 10.29
CA GLU A 236 11.00 17.68 9.36
C GLU A 236 11.37 16.37 10.09
N THR A 237 10.79 15.25 9.65
CA THR A 237 11.19 13.91 10.09
C THR A 237 12.40 13.45 9.29
N PRO A 238 13.31 12.64 9.87
CA PRO A 238 14.33 11.98 9.08
C PRO A 238 13.70 11.27 7.87
N LEU A 239 14.35 11.36 6.72
CA LEU A 239 13.93 10.65 5.52
C LEU A 239 13.94 9.16 5.81
N MET A 240 12.76 8.54 5.84
CA MET A 240 12.65 7.13 6.15
C MET A 240 13.10 6.31 4.95
N ASP A 241 14.11 5.46 5.15
CA ASP A 241 14.50 4.48 4.14
C ASP A 241 13.42 3.40 4.01
N SER A 242 12.55 3.61 3.02
CA SER A 242 11.49 2.69 2.64
C SER A 242 12.04 1.31 2.21
N ALA A 243 13.30 1.18 1.80
CA ALA A 243 13.91 -0.13 1.52
C ALA A 243 14.03 -1.01 2.78
N GLY A 244 13.98 -0.42 3.98
CA GLY A 244 13.89 -1.15 5.24
C GLY A 244 12.62 -2.00 5.37
N THR A 245 11.47 -1.48 4.91
CA THR A 245 10.16 -2.11 5.07
C THR A 245 9.77 -3.05 3.93
N TYR A 246 10.48 -3.02 2.80
CA TYR A 246 10.37 -3.98 1.68
C TYR A 246 8.90 -4.23 1.24
N ALA A 247 8.49 -5.47 1.03
CA ALA A 247 7.13 -5.85 0.61
C ALA A 247 6.02 -5.50 1.61
N ALA A 248 6.36 -5.00 2.80
CA ALA A 248 5.39 -4.49 3.77
C ALA A 248 5.15 -2.97 3.64
N GLY A 249 6.08 -2.20 3.04
CA GLY A 249 5.99 -0.74 3.09
C GLY A 249 6.86 0.09 2.15
N ALA A 250 7.59 -0.51 1.22
CA ALA A 250 8.64 0.18 0.45
C ALA A 250 8.16 1.03 -0.73
N ILE A 251 6.89 0.91 -1.13
CA ILE A 251 6.42 1.61 -2.32
C ILE A 251 6.28 3.10 -2.01
N TYR A 252 6.65 3.95 -2.97
CA TYR A 252 6.15 5.30 -3.07
C TYR A 252 5.10 5.41 -4.17
N SER A 253 4.22 6.40 -4.08
CA SER A 253 3.21 6.70 -5.10
C SER A 253 2.68 8.12 -4.96
N ASN A 254 1.83 8.55 -5.89
CA ASN A 254 0.91 9.68 -5.71
C ASN A 254 -0.55 9.22 -5.75
N VAL A 255 -1.48 10.12 -5.46
CA VAL A 255 -2.93 9.80 -5.39
C VAL A 255 -3.50 9.39 -6.74
N LEU A 256 -2.96 9.90 -7.85
CA LEU A 256 -3.39 9.55 -9.20
C LEU A 256 -3.09 8.09 -9.54
N ASP A 257 -1.87 7.62 -9.24
CA ASP A 257 -1.50 6.23 -9.48
C ASP A 257 -2.15 5.27 -8.47
N LEU A 258 -2.38 5.70 -7.23
CA LEU A 258 -3.21 4.92 -6.29
C LEU A 258 -4.66 4.79 -6.78
N TYR A 259 -5.23 5.82 -7.37
CA TYR A 259 -6.56 5.74 -7.98
C TYR A 259 -6.58 4.81 -9.20
N LYS A 260 -5.56 4.85 -10.06
CA LYS A 260 -5.40 3.86 -11.13
C LYS A 260 -5.29 2.45 -10.57
N TRP A 261 -4.48 2.23 -9.53
CA TRP A 261 -4.33 0.94 -8.86
C TRP A 261 -5.66 0.42 -8.34
N HIS A 262 -6.42 1.26 -7.64
CA HIS A 262 -7.78 0.95 -7.22
C HIS A 262 -8.65 0.50 -8.39
N ASN A 263 -8.68 1.28 -9.48
CA ASN A 263 -9.48 0.93 -10.67
C ASN A 263 -9.02 -0.35 -11.36
N ILE A 264 -7.73 -0.65 -11.39
CA ILE A 264 -7.20 -1.90 -11.96
C ILE A 264 -7.75 -3.10 -11.20
N LEU A 265 -7.77 -3.03 -9.87
CA LEU A 265 -8.35 -4.06 -9.03
C LEU A 265 -9.87 -4.15 -9.19
N GLN A 266 -10.59 -3.04 -9.02
CA GLN A 266 -12.06 -3.04 -9.04
C GLN A 266 -12.67 -3.40 -10.41
N ASN A 267 -11.91 -3.22 -11.50
CA ASN A 267 -12.31 -3.66 -12.84
C ASN A 267 -11.67 -5.00 -13.24
N TYR A 268 -11.13 -5.75 -12.27
CA TYR A 268 -10.61 -7.11 -12.45
C TYR A 268 -9.54 -7.24 -13.55
N LYS A 269 -8.76 -6.16 -13.77
CA LYS A 269 -7.76 -6.11 -14.85
C LYS A 269 -6.48 -6.85 -14.50
N PHE A 270 -6.19 -7.01 -13.20
CA PHE A 270 -4.98 -7.69 -12.73
C PHE A 270 -5.25 -9.12 -12.26
N ILE A 271 -6.24 -9.28 -11.39
CA ILE A 271 -6.79 -10.56 -10.92
C ILE A 271 -8.28 -10.62 -11.23
N SER A 272 -8.79 -11.84 -11.42
CA SER A 272 -10.20 -12.12 -11.66
C SER A 272 -11.09 -11.63 -10.53
N LYS A 273 -12.37 -11.44 -10.85
CA LYS A 273 -13.40 -11.09 -9.88
C LYS A 273 -13.46 -12.06 -8.71
N GLU A 274 -13.50 -13.36 -8.99
CA GLU A 274 -13.56 -14.42 -7.99
C GLU A 274 -12.36 -14.36 -7.04
N THR A 275 -11.14 -14.18 -7.59
CA THR A 275 -9.93 -14.08 -6.76
C THR A 275 -9.93 -12.80 -5.91
N LEU A 276 -10.35 -11.66 -6.47
CA LEU A 276 -10.43 -10.42 -5.69
C LEU A 276 -11.49 -10.52 -4.58
N GLU A 277 -12.66 -11.09 -4.87
CA GLU A 277 -13.72 -11.27 -3.87
C GLU A 277 -13.25 -12.18 -2.73
N SER A 278 -12.48 -13.24 -3.03
CA SER A 278 -11.87 -14.08 -1.99
C SER A 278 -10.94 -13.31 -1.04
N ALA A 279 -10.39 -12.17 -1.44
CA ALA A 279 -9.54 -11.34 -0.59
C ALA A 279 -10.32 -10.46 0.39
N TYR A 280 -11.64 -10.34 0.24
CA TYR A 280 -12.52 -9.52 1.09
C TYR A 280 -13.24 -10.31 2.16
N TYR A 281 -13.15 -11.64 2.12
CA TYR A 281 -13.73 -12.52 3.11
C TYR A 281 -12.61 -13.33 3.81
N PRO A 282 -12.72 -13.56 5.12
CA PRO A 282 -11.77 -14.37 5.88
C PRO A 282 -11.79 -15.85 5.47
#